data_AF-A0A2U1DRM1-F1
#
_entry.id   AF-A0A2U1DRM1-F1
#
_cell.length_a   1.000
_cell.length_b   1.000
_cell.length_c   1.000
_cell.angle_alpha   90.00
_cell.angle_beta   90.00
_cell.angle_gamma   90.00
#
_symmetry.space_group_name_H-M   'P 1'
#
loop_
_entity.id
_entity.type
_entity.pdbx_description
1 polymer ?
#
loop_
_entity_poly.entity_id
_entity_poly.type
_entity_poly.pdbx_seq_one_letter_code
_entity_poly.pdbx_strand_id
1 'polypeptide(L)'
;MLFDNGGVANNCAQYSNLLSSGAPDESTRSAEIRSEYLVCDAVQMLGLQSFIVTQASLPANAARTLFERLDMRSFPSSLRNRADGPTHTLKTLLALGKVTMNRDTVEIETDTQFFSLKIVGVVSRPATEAGGGRLRKEWIVWVGDELKDGNYKSYRTLIVRPFRDSRGDRYTGTLYPVQ
;
A
#
# COMPACT_ATOMS: atom_id res chain seq x y z
N MET A 1 -12.00 -10.92 -11.42
CA MET A 1 -12.29 -9.53 -11.01
C MET A 1 -13.27 -8.91 -11.99
N LEU A 2 -14.41 -8.40 -11.52
CA LEU A 2 -15.38 -7.66 -12.34
C LEU A 2 -15.02 -6.17 -12.36
N PHE A 3 -15.31 -5.50 -13.47
CA PHE A 3 -15.13 -4.05 -13.68
C PHE A 3 -16.48 -3.39 -13.97
N ASP A 4 -16.60 -2.10 -13.66
CA ASP A 4 -17.84 -1.32 -13.85
C ASP A 4 -18.32 -1.29 -15.30
N ASN A 5 -17.40 -1.44 -16.25
CA ASN A 5 -17.70 -1.53 -17.68
C ASN A 5 -18.18 -2.93 -18.13
N GLY A 6 -18.41 -3.86 -17.19
CA GLY A 6 -18.80 -5.24 -17.45
C GLY A 6 -17.64 -6.18 -17.80
N GLY A 7 -16.40 -5.68 -17.88
CA GLY A 7 -15.22 -6.48 -18.15
C GLY A 7 -14.90 -7.44 -17.00
N VAL A 8 -14.39 -8.63 -17.32
CA VAL A 8 -13.97 -9.63 -16.33
C VAL A 8 -12.52 -10.02 -16.56
N ALA A 9 -11.67 -9.82 -15.55
CA ALA A 9 -10.30 -10.34 -15.54
C ALA A 9 -10.22 -11.66 -14.79
N ASN A 10 -9.48 -12.63 -15.37
CA ASN A 10 -9.15 -13.91 -14.75
C ASN A 10 -7.64 -14.14 -14.61
N ASN A 11 -6.82 -13.17 -15.04
CA ASN A 11 -5.36 -13.18 -14.89
C ASN A 11 -4.81 -11.75 -14.84
N CYS A 12 -3.52 -11.60 -14.51
CA CYS A 12 -2.89 -10.29 -14.35
C CYS A 12 -2.86 -9.45 -15.65
N ALA A 13 -2.69 -10.09 -16.82
CA ALA A 13 -2.62 -9.36 -18.09
C ALA A 13 -3.99 -8.73 -18.43
N GLN A 14 -5.07 -9.50 -18.30
CA GLN A 14 -6.43 -9.00 -18.48
C GLN A 14 -6.78 -7.91 -17.47
N TYR A 15 -6.42 -8.12 -16.20
CA TYR A 15 -6.65 -7.13 -15.14
C TYR A 15 -5.92 -5.81 -15.42
N SER A 16 -4.64 -5.87 -15.76
CA SER A 16 -3.83 -4.71 -16.13
C SER A 16 -4.41 -3.95 -17.33
N ASN A 17 -4.93 -4.67 -18.33
CA ASN A 17 -5.55 -4.06 -19.50
C ASN A 17 -6.90 -3.40 -19.17
N LEU A 18 -7.71 -4.04 -18.32
CA LEU A 18 -9.02 -3.48 -17.93
C LEU A 18 -8.88 -2.24 -17.04
N LEU A 19 -7.85 -2.18 -16.18
CA LEU A 19 -7.55 -1.03 -15.33
C LEU A 19 -7.31 0.27 -16.11
N SER A 20 -6.84 0.22 -17.36
CA SER A 20 -6.68 1.43 -18.19
C SER A 20 -7.99 1.97 -18.76
N SER A 21 -9.07 1.18 -18.68
CA SER A 21 -10.36 1.45 -19.33
C SER A 21 -11.54 1.55 -18.37
N GLY A 22 -11.34 1.27 -17.08
CA GLY A 22 -12.40 1.31 -16.08
C GLY A 22 -11.92 0.95 -14.68
N ALA A 23 -12.71 1.34 -13.68
CA ALA A 23 -12.49 0.93 -12.30
C ALA A 23 -13.02 -0.50 -12.06
N PRO A 24 -12.40 -1.26 -11.15
CA PRO A 24 -12.98 -2.51 -10.69
C PRO A 24 -14.27 -2.24 -9.91
N ASP A 25 -15.25 -3.13 -10.07
CA ASP A 25 -16.57 -3.02 -9.43
C ASP A 25 -16.46 -2.93 -7.89
N GLU A 26 -17.27 -2.06 -7.28
CA GLU A 26 -17.25 -1.76 -5.83
C GLU A 26 -18.13 -2.71 -4.98
N SER A 27 -18.25 -3.98 -5.38
CA SER A 27 -18.91 -5.00 -4.54
C SER A 27 -17.99 -5.63 -3.51
N THR A 28 -18.56 -6.20 -2.44
CA THR A 28 -17.84 -6.99 -1.43
C THR A 28 -17.04 -8.13 -2.06
N ARG A 29 -17.65 -8.84 -3.01
CA ARG A 29 -17.02 -9.95 -3.73
C ARG A 29 -15.83 -9.47 -4.56
N SER A 30 -15.97 -8.35 -5.26
CA SER A 30 -14.87 -7.75 -6.01
C SER A 30 -13.76 -7.27 -5.09
N ALA A 31 -14.09 -6.69 -3.92
CA ALA A 31 -13.11 -6.34 -2.90
C ALA A 31 -12.34 -7.56 -2.41
N GLU A 32 -13.00 -8.67 -2.09
CA GLU A 32 -12.35 -9.93 -1.70
C GLU A 32 -11.43 -10.47 -2.80
N ILE A 33 -11.93 -10.55 -4.04
CA ILE A 33 -11.11 -11.02 -5.17
C ILE A 33 -9.89 -10.11 -5.39
N ARG A 34 -9.97 -8.82 -5.07
CA ARG A 34 -8.87 -7.86 -5.23
C ARG A 34 -7.65 -8.21 -4.39
N SER A 35 -7.78 -8.93 -3.27
CA SER A 35 -6.61 -9.40 -2.50
C SER A 35 -5.67 -10.26 -3.38
N GLU A 36 -6.25 -11.07 -4.27
CA GLU A 36 -5.52 -11.95 -5.18
C GLU A 36 -4.81 -11.19 -6.30
N TYR A 37 -5.27 -9.98 -6.63
CA TYR A 37 -4.73 -9.15 -7.69
C TYR A 37 -3.65 -8.16 -7.22
N LEU A 38 -3.38 -8.09 -5.90
CA LEU A 38 -2.30 -7.25 -5.36
C LEU A 38 -0.91 -7.64 -5.92
N VAL A 39 -0.72 -8.90 -6.28
CA VAL A 39 0.49 -9.36 -6.96
C VAL A 39 0.56 -8.82 -8.40
N CYS A 40 -0.58 -8.73 -9.09
CA CYS A 40 -0.66 -8.17 -10.43
C CYS A 40 -0.29 -6.68 -10.41
N ASP A 41 -0.80 -5.92 -9.44
CA ASP A 41 -0.41 -4.52 -9.21
C ASP A 41 1.11 -4.39 -9.04
N ALA A 42 1.72 -5.21 -8.18
CA ALA A 42 3.15 -5.17 -7.92
C ALA A 42 3.98 -5.50 -9.17
N VAL A 43 3.59 -6.53 -9.93
CA VAL A 43 4.27 -6.95 -11.17
C VAL A 43 4.14 -5.89 -12.26
N GLN A 44 2.95 -5.33 -12.45
CA GLN A 44 2.72 -4.27 -13.43
C GLN A 44 3.59 -3.04 -13.11
N MET A 45 3.64 -2.65 -11.83
CA MET A 45 4.45 -1.52 -11.38
C MET A 45 5.96 -1.72 -11.66
N LEU A 46 6.45 -2.96 -11.55
CA LEU A 46 7.82 -3.31 -11.93
C LEU A 46 8.02 -3.27 -13.45
N GLY A 47 7.04 -3.74 -14.22
CA GLY A 47 7.12 -3.79 -15.69
C GLY A 47 7.08 -2.43 -16.39
N LEU A 48 6.53 -1.39 -15.76
CA LEU A 48 6.32 -0.08 -16.40
C LEU A 48 7.58 0.80 -16.53
N GLN A 49 8.65 0.54 -15.79
CA GLN A 49 9.90 1.31 -15.92
C GLN A 49 11.11 0.43 -15.69
N SER A 50 12.25 0.79 -16.27
CA SER A 50 13.52 0.13 -15.95
C SER A 50 13.84 0.27 -14.47
N PHE A 51 14.04 -0.86 -13.80
CA PHE A 51 14.48 -0.93 -12.42
C PHE A 51 15.77 -1.72 -12.33
N ILE A 52 16.61 -1.38 -11.37
CA ILE A 52 17.78 -2.20 -11.08
C ILE A 52 17.37 -3.23 -10.04
N VAL A 53 17.39 -4.51 -10.45
CA VAL A 53 17.31 -5.62 -9.51
C VAL A 53 18.59 -5.59 -8.67
N THR A 54 18.50 -4.96 -7.52
CA THR A 54 19.48 -5.12 -6.45
C THR A 54 18.79 -5.88 -5.34
N GLN A 55 19.52 -6.76 -4.65
CA GLN A 55 19.05 -7.36 -3.41
C GLN A 55 18.98 -6.26 -2.35
N ALA A 56 17.96 -5.41 -2.44
CA ALA A 56 17.78 -4.28 -1.56
C ALA A 56 17.32 -4.83 -0.21
N SER A 57 18.20 -4.73 0.79
CA SER A 57 17.86 -5.17 2.14
C SER A 57 16.78 -4.26 2.73
N LEU A 58 15.71 -4.89 3.21
CA LEU A 58 14.70 -4.22 4.00
C LEU A 58 15.28 -3.89 5.39
N PRO A 59 15.23 -2.65 5.89
CA PRO A 59 15.69 -2.33 7.24
C PRO A 59 15.01 -3.20 8.29
N ALA A 60 15.72 -3.56 9.38
CA ALA A 60 15.18 -4.42 10.43
C ALA A 60 13.94 -3.83 11.13
N ASN A 61 13.80 -2.50 11.11
CA ASN A 61 12.72 -1.75 11.70
C ASN A 61 11.70 -1.23 10.66
N ALA A 62 11.66 -1.77 9.45
CA ALA A 62 10.82 -1.24 8.37
C ALA A 62 9.33 -1.26 8.72
N ALA A 63 8.79 -2.40 9.18
CA ALA A 63 7.40 -2.50 9.62
C ALA A 63 7.07 -1.52 10.76
N ARG A 64 7.96 -1.43 11.77
CA ARG A 64 7.83 -0.45 12.87
C ARG A 64 7.79 0.98 12.35
N THR A 65 8.64 1.28 11.37
CA THR A 65 8.70 2.60 10.77
C THR A 65 7.39 2.95 10.05
N LEU A 66 6.78 2.00 9.33
CA LEU A 66 5.46 2.21 8.73
C LEU A 66 4.38 2.44 9.80
N PHE A 67 4.35 1.61 10.84
CA PHE A 67 3.39 1.75 11.94
C PHE A 67 3.45 3.12 12.62
N GLU A 68 4.66 3.63 12.84
CA GLU A 68 4.89 4.86 13.59
C GLU A 68 4.85 6.13 12.75
N ARG A 69 5.15 6.06 11.44
CA ARG A 69 5.45 7.24 10.62
C ARG A 69 4.70 7.35 9.31
N LEU A 70 4.00 6.30 8.85
CA LEU A 70 3.19 6.38 7.64
C LEU A 70 2.00 7.31 7.88
N ASP A 71 1.91 8.39 7.12
CA ASP A 71 0.81 9.35 7.17
C ASP A 71 -0.41 8.76 6.44
N MET A 72 -1.41 8.36 7.22
CA MET A 72 -2.65 7.75 6.75
C MET A 72 -3.54 8.72 5.95
N ARG A 73 -3.21 10.02 5.92
CA ARG A 73 -3.90 11.00 5.08
C ARG A 73 -3.43 10.97 3.63
N SER A 74 -2.27 10.36 3.35
CA SER A 74 -1.66 10.40 2.01
C SER A 74 -2.32 9.47 1.00
N PHE A 75 -3.23 8.59 1.43
CA PHE A 75 -3.97 7.67 0.57
C PHE A 75 -5.37 7.41 1.17
N PRO A 76 -6.38 7.06 0.35
CA PRO A 76 -7.70 6.71 0.84
C PRO A 76 -7.67 5.39 1.62
N SER A 77 -8.25 5.42 2.82
CA SER A 77 -8.50 4.28 3.70
C SER A 77 -9.67 4.62 4.62
N SER A 78 -10.22 3.62 5.32
CA SER A 78 -11.25 3.85 6.34
C SER A 78 -10.77 4.80 7.44
N LEU A 79 -9.45 4.84 7.68
CA LEU A 79 -8.81 5.67 8.71
C LEU A 79 -8.58 7.12 8.29
N ARG A 80 -8.68 7.44 6.99
CA ARG A 80 -8.36 8.79 6.48
C ARG A 80 -9.23 9.86 7.11
N ASN A 81 -10.52 9.61 7.29
CA ASN A 81 -11.46 10.56 7.88
C ASN A 81 -11.28 10.72 9.40
N ARG A 82 -10.60 9.77 10.05
CA ARG A 82 -10.23 9.83 11.47
C ARG A 82 -8.90 10.53 11.69
N ALA A 83 -8.16 10.82 10.62
CA ALA A 83 -6.81 11.35 10.69
C ALA A 83 -6.79 12.88 10.77
N ASP A 84 -6.66 13.41 11.99
CA ASP A 84 -6.54 14.85 12.27
C ASP A 84 -5.11 15.25 12.67
N GLY A 85 -4.86 16.56 12.85
CA GLY A 85 -3.54 17.17 13.10
C GLY A 85 -2.45 16.23 13.64
N PRO A 86 -2.47 15.87 14.95
CA PRO A 86 -1.51 14.96 15.57
C PRO A 86 -1.82 13.47 15.34
N THR A 87 -3.08 13.10 15.08
CA THR A 87 -3.55 11.72 14.95
C THR A 87 -3.58 11.30 13.49
N HIS A 88 -2.45 10.90 12.91
CA HIS A 88 -2.38 10.61 11.47
C HIS A 88 -1.55 9.39 11.10
N THR A 89 -1.06 8.62 12.07
CA THR A 89 -0.33 7.36 11.85
C THR A 89 -1.08 6.21 12.48
N LEU A 90 -0.81 4.97 12.05
CA LEU A 90 -1.45 3.78 12.63
C LEU A 90 -1.27 3.70 14.15
N LYS A 91 -0.07 4.04 14.65
CA LYS A 91 0.21 4.12 16.09
C LYS A 91 -0.72 5.05 16.85
N THR A 92 -1.09 6.18 16.25
CA THR A 92 -1.98 7.17 16.88
C THR A 92 -3.46 6.84 16.65
N LEU A 93 -3.83 6.35 15.46
CA LEU A 93 -5.20 6.10 15.05
C LEU A 93 -5.79 4.83 15.67
N LEU A 94 -4.95 3.80 15.86
CA LEU A 94 -5.31 2.50 16.39
C LEU A 94 -4.52 2.19 17.67
N ALA A 95 -4.31 3.21 18.51
CA ALA A 95 -3.49 3.12 19.72
C ALA A 95 -3.93 2.03 20.71
N LEU A 96 -5.23 1.69 20.73
CA LEU A 96 -5.81 0.64 21.59
C LEU A 96 -5.83 -0.75 20.95
N GLY A 97 -5.44 -0.86 19.68
CA GLY A 97 -5.44 -2.14 18.97
C GLY A 97 -4.30 -3.05 19.43
N LYS A 98 -4.55 -4.36 19.40
CA LYS A 98 -3.52 -5.38 19.55
C LYS A 98 -2.63 -5.34 18.30
N VAL A 99 -1.36 -4.99 18.49
CA VAL A 99 -0.38 -4.91 17.40
C VAL A 99 0.48 -6.16 17.36
N THR A 100 0.42 -6.88 16.24
CA THR A 100 1.36 -7.95 15.89
C THR A 100 2.30 -7.43 14.82
N MET A 101 3.61 -7.58 15.00
CA MET A 101 4.60 -7.03 14.07
C MET A 101 5.79 -7.95 13.92
N ASN A 102 6.24 -8.12 12.69
CA ASN A 102 7.50 -8.78 12.34
C ASN A 102 8.40 -7.80 11.56
N ARG A 103 9.33 -8.30 10.73
CA ARG A 103 10.27 -7.45 10.00
C ARG A 103 9.60 -6.59 8.91
N ASP A 104 8.65 -7.17 8.18
CA ASP A 104 8.06 -6.60 6.96
C ASP A 104 6.55 -6.34 7.09
N THR A 105 5.93 -6.82 8.16
CA THR A 105 4.49 -6.82 8.37
C THR A 105 4.12 -6.17 9.71
N VAL A 106 3.09 -5.34 9.68
CA VAL A 106 2.35 -4.90 10.87
C VAL A 106 0.88 -5.24 10.69
N GLU A 107 0.29 -5.84 11.71
CA GLU A 107 -1.13 -6.21 11.80
C GLU A 107 -1.69 -5.60 13.09
N ILE A 108 -2.86 -5.00 12.99
CA ILE A 108 -3.52 -4.33 14.10
C ILE A 108 -4.95 -4.84 14.15
N GLU A 109 -5.32 -5.39 15.29
CA GLU A 109 -6.67 -5.86 15.57
C GLU A 109 -7.29 -5.00 16.67
N THR A 110 -8.46 -4.43 16.39
CA THR A 110 -9.32 -3.75 17.37
C THR A 110 -10.64 -4.51 17.51
N ASP A 111 -11.54 -4.05 18.36
CA ASP A 111 -12.86 -4.66 18.50
C ASP A 111 -13.70 -4.57 17.21
N THR A 112 -13.43 -3.59 16.35
CA THR A 112 -14.25 -3.30 15.16
C THR A 112 -13.48 -3.42 13.84
N GLN A 113 -12.17 -3.61 13.85
CA GLN A 113 -11.35 -3.49 12.64
C GLN A 113 -10.11 -4.38 12.66
N PHE A 114 -9.76 -4.91 11.49
CA PHE A 114 -8.44 -5.44 11.16
C PHE A 114 -7.74 -4.50 10.17
N PHE A 115 -6.49 -4.15 10.44
CA PHE A 115 -5.66 -3.35 9.55
C PHE A 115 -4.27 -3.98 9.40
N SER A 116 -3.76 -4.09 8.18
CA SER A 116 -2.44 -4.65 7.92
C SER A 116 -1.64 -3.84 6.90
N LEU A 117 -0.32 -3.77 7.11
CA LEU A 117 0.65 -3.31 6.12
C LEU A 117 1.72 -4.40 5.96
N LYS A 118 1.95 -4.84 4.72
CA LYS A 118 2.98 -5.84 4.40
C LYS A 118 3.90 -5.33 3.31
N ILE A 119 5.19 -5.23 3.59
CA ILE A 119 6.21 -4.82 2.62
C ILE A 119 6.59 -6.04 1.79
N VAL A 120 6.18 -6.05 0.51
CA VAL A 120 6.37 -7.19 -0.40
C VAL A 120 7.50 -7.00 -1.39
N GLY A 121 8.05 -5.79 -1.51
CA GLY A 121 9.16 -5.52 -2.41
C GLY A 121 9.88 -4.22 -2.09
N VAL A 122 11.16 -4.19 -2.44
CA VAL A 122 12.00 -2.99 -2.37
C VAL A 122 12.56 -2.75 -3.77
N VAL A 123 12.27 -1.58 -4.33
CA VAL A 123 12.70 -1.20 -5.68
C VAL A 123 13.65 -0.01 -5.56
N SER A 124 14.69 -0.01 -6.39
CA SER A 124 15.59 1.13 -6.54
C SER A 124 15.47 1.68 -7.95
N ARG A 125 15.00 2.94 -8.07
CA ARG A 125 14.82 3.62 -9.35
C ARG A 125 15.72 4.86 -9.44
N PRO A 126 16.23 5.25 -10.62
CA PRO A 126 16.91 6.53 -10.77
C PRO A 126 16.03 7.68 -10.29
N ALA A 127 16.58 8.59 -9.49
CA ALA A 127 15.87 9.80 -9.11
C ALA A 127 15.81 10.74 -10.32
N THR A 128 14.61 11.03 -10.83
CA THR A 128 14.40 11.92 -11.98
C THR A 128 14.64 13.39 -11.67
N GLU A 129 14.69 13.78 -10.39
CA GLU A 129 14.69 15.18 -9.96
C GLU A 129 16.07 15.82 -9.76
N ALA A 130 17.17 15.09 -9.93
CA ALA A 130 18.50 15.67 -9.86
C ALA A 130 19.42 14.92 -10.82
N GLY A 131 19.97 15.61 -11.83
CA GLY A 131 20.81 15.06 -12.89
C GLY A 131 22.10 14.36 -12.40
N GLY A 132 21.95 13.21 -11.76
CA GLY A 132 23.02 12.36 -11.27
C GLY A 132 22.46 10.98 -10.94
N GLY A 133 23.24 9.93 -11.18
CA GLY A 133 22.86 8.51 -11.07
C GLY A 133 22.49 7.99 -9.68
N ARG A 134 21.74 8.77 -8.88
CA ARG A 134 21.33 8.44 -7.52
C ARG A 134 20.04 7.63 -7.57
N LEU A 135 20.05 6.45 -6.96
CA LEU A 135 18.87 5.59 -6.87
C LEU A 135 17.99 6.00 -5.69
N ARG A 136 16.68 6.21 -5.90
CA ARG A 136 15.65 6.34 -4.86
C ARG A 136 15.11 4.95 -4.53
N LYS A 137 15.05 4.63 -3.23
CA LYS A 137 14.43 3.39 -2.74
C LYS A 137 12.93 3.63 -2.56
N GLU A 138 12.13 2.68 -3.01
CA GLU A 138 10.68 2.63 -2.85
C GLU A 138 10.30 1.27 -2.27
N TRP A 139 9.31 1.26 -1.39
CA TRP A 139 8.75 0.03 -0.82
C TRP A 139 7.38 -0.22 -1.44
N ILE A 140 7.17 -1.42 -1.94
CA ILE A 140 5.86 -1.91 -2.37
C ILE A 140 5.19 -2.47 -1.12
N VAL A 141 4.05 -1.90 -0.76
CA VAL A 141 3.34 -2.26 0.47
C VAL A 141 1.92 -2.67 0.11
N TRP A 142 1.51 -3.86 0.53
CA TRP A 142 0.11 -4.26 0.52
C TRP A 142 -0.58 -3.75 1.78
N VAL A 143 -1.78 -3.20 1.59
CA VAL A 143 -2.64 -2.70 2.66
C VAL A 143 -3.89 -3.57 2.72
N GLY A 144 -4.19 -4.09 3.90
CA GLY A 144 -5.49 -4.67 4.23
C GLY A 144 -6.22 -3.79 5.23
N ASP A 145 -7.48 -3.49 4.96
CA ASP A 145 -8.33 -2.62 5.79
C ASP A 145 -9.75 -3.18 5.80
N GLU A 146 -10.16 -3.77 6.91
CA GLU A 146 -11.41 -4.53 7.03
C GLU A 146 -12.16 -4.15 8.32
N LEU A 147 -13.45 -3.86 8.22
CA LEU A 147 -14.32 -3.68 9.39
C LEU A 147 -14.93 -5.03 9.76
N LYS A 148 -14.94 -5.35 11.06
CA LYS A 148 -15.47 -6.61 11.61
C LYS A 148 -17.00 -6.65 11.57
N ASP A 149 -17.65 -5.49 11.68
CA ASP A 149 -19.09 -5.32 11.82
C ASP A 149 -19.79 -4.87 10.52
N GLY A 150 -19.23 -5.19 9.35
CA GLY A 150 -19.87 -4.86 8.10
C GLY A 150 -19.24 -5.51 6.88
N ASN A 151 -19.58 -4.94 5.73
CA ASN A 151 -19.19 -5.42 4.41
C ASN A 151 -17.98 -4.65 3.86
N TYR A 152 -17.30 -3.85 4.68
CA TYR A 152 -16.15 -3.08 4.23
C TYR A 152 -14.89 -3.94 4.26
N LYS A 153 -14.32 -4.17 3.07
CA LYS A 153 -13.00 -4.74 2.86
C LYS A 153 -12.29 -3.92 1.80
N SER A 154 -11.03 -3.58 2.05
CA SER A 154 -10.21 -2.84 1.10
C SER A 154 -8.79 -3.39 1.08
N TYR A 155 -8.40 -3.89 -0.08
CA TYR A 155 -7.04 -4.33 -0.36
C TYR A 155 -6.43 -3.44 -1.44
N ARG A 156 -5.26 -2.87 -1.16
CA ARG A 156 -4.60 -1.91 -2.05
C ARG A 156 -3.08 -2.11 -2.06
N THR A 157 -2.46 -1.70 -3.16
CA THR A 157 -1.01 -1.59 -3.26
C THR A 157 -0.59 -0.13 -3.10
N LEU A 158 0.40 0.10 -2.23
CA LEU A 158 1.03 1.40 -2.01
C LEU A 158 2.49 1.38 -2.43
N ILE A 159 2.93 2.50 -3.00
CA ILE A 159 4.34 2.85 -3.14
C ILE A 159 4.68 3.78 -1.99
N VAL A 160 5.41 3.26 -1.00
CA VAL A 160 5.91 4.05 0.12
C VAL A 160 7.33 4.50 -0.16
N ARG A 161 7.58 5.79 0.04
CA ARG A 161 8.89 6.39 -0.22
C ARG A 161 9.56 6.73 1.11
N PRO A 162 10.51 5.89 1.59
CA PRO A 162 11.24 6.19 2.82
C PRO A 162 12.01 7.50 2.68
N PHE A 163 11.84 8.41 3.65
CA PHE A 163 12.56 9.68 3.67
C PHE A 163 14.04 9.47 4.07
N ARG A 164 14.91 10.35 3.60
CA ARG A 164 16.38 10.20 3.74
C ARG A 164 16.98 10.91 4.95
N ASP A 165 16.32 11.91 5.51
CA ASP A 165 16.88 12.69 6.62
C ASP A 165 16.13 12.49 7.94
N SER A 166 16.90 12.48 9.02
CA SER A 166 16.47 12.38 10.42
C SER A 166 15.67 13.59 10.94
N ARG A 167 15.27 14.53 10.07
CA ARG A 167 14.67 15.83 10.43
C ARG A 167 13.14 15.86 10.51
N GLY A 168 12.48 14.69 10.64
CA GLY A 168 11.09 14.63 11.09
C GLY A 168 10.01 14.69 10.01
N ASP A 169 10.34 14.57 8.73
CA ASP A 169 9.32 14.50 7.67
C ASP A 169 8.69 13.11 7.53
N ARG A 170 7.42 13.12 7.10
CA ARG A 170 6.46 12.00 7.16
C ARG A 170 6.70 10.95 6.07
N TYR A 171 6.45 9.67 6.39
CA TYR A 171 6.40 8.63 5.36
C TYR A 171 5.06 8.76 4.63
N THR A 172 5.09 8.89 3.31
CA THR A 172 3.87 8.96 2.50
C THR A 172 3.78 7.75 1.59
N GLY A 173 2.55 7.25 1.41
CA GLY A 173 2.19 6.24 0.43
C GLY A 173 1.42 6.86 -0.72
N THR A 174 1.71 6.41 -1.94
CA THR A 174 0.89 6.69 -3.14
C THR A 174 0.22 5.39 -3.58
N LEU A 175 -1.07 5.42 -3.89
CA LEU A 175 -1.77 4.26 -4.45
C LEU A 175 -1.18 3.82 -5.79
N TYR A 176 -1.21 2.51 -6.01
CA TYR A 176 -0.98 1.91 -7.31
C TYR A 176 -2.06 0.84 -7.59
N PRO A 177 -2.63 0.80 -8.80
CA PRO A 177 -2.54 1.82 -9.85
C PRO A 177 -3.15 3.15 -9.39
N VAL A 178 -2.70 4.27 -9.99
CA VAL A 178 -3.35 5.58 -9.80
C VAL A 178 -4.66 5.54 -10.58
N GLN A 179 -5.78 5.66 -9.88
CA GLN A 179 -7.12 5.76 -10.47
C GLN A 179 -7.48 7.23 -10.67
#